data_AF-Q20BN1-F1
#
_entry.id   AF-Q20BN1-F1
#
_cell.length_a   1.000
_cell.length_b   1.000
_cell.length_c   1.000
_cell.angle_alpha   90.00
_cell.angle_beta   90.00
_cell.angle_gamma   90.00
#
_symmetry.space_group_name_H-M   'P 1'
#
loop_
_entity.id
_entity.type
_entity.pdbx_description
1 polymer ?
#
loop_
_entity_poly.entity_id
_entity_poly.type
_entity_poly.pdbx_seq_one_letter_code
_entity_poly.pdbx_strand_id
1 'polypeptide(L)'
;MKVTCQASSIPADRVPDMEKRKLMNLLLLGALSLPSAGMLVPYANFFVPPGSGAGGGGTTAKDALGNDVIATEWLKTHGPGDRTLTEGLKGDPTYLVVEADKQLATYGINAVCTHLGCVVPWNKAENKFMCPCHGSQYNNQGKVVRGPAPLSLALAHADIDDGKVVFVPWTETDFRTGEDPWWS
;
A
#
# COMPACT_ATOMS: atom_id res chain seq x y z
N MET A 1 -24.06 -35.37 47.39
CA MET A 1 -23.24 -34.97 48.56
C MET A 1 -23.28 -33.45 48.64
N LYS A 2 -24.05 -32.86 49.57
CA LYS A 2 -24.18 -31.41 49.71
C LYS A 2 -23.08 -30.93 50.67
N VAL A 3 -22.17 -30.07 50.20
CA VAL A 3 -21.20 -29.41 51.07
C VAL A 3 -21.88 -28.20 51.70
N THR A 4 -22.21 -28.29 52.98
CA THR A 4 -22.70 -27.17 53.81
C THR A 4 -21.51 -26.44 54.44
N CYS A 5 -21.42 -25.10 54.27
CA CYS A 5 -20.46 -24.26 54.99
C CYS A 5 -20.70 -24.39 56.51
N GLN A 6 -19.66 -24.78 57.27
CA GLN A 6 -19.77 -25.09 58.70
C GLN A 6 -19.36 -23.96 59.66
N ALA A 7 -19.13 -22.72 59.21
CA ALA A 7 -18.72 -21.63 60.10
C ALA A 7 -19.65 -20.41 59.99
N SER A 8 -20.33 -20.06 61.09
CA SER A 8 -21.15 -18.84 61.24
C SER A 8 -20.35 -17.64 61.76
N SER A 9 -19.13 -17.85 62.29
CA SER A 9 -18.22 -16.81 62.78
C SER A 9 -16.76 -17.23 62.57
N ILE A 10 -15.90 -16.29 62.18
CA ILE A 10 -14.46 -16.51 61.94
C ILE A 10 -13.67 -15.77 63.03
N PRO A 11 -12.71 -16.43 63.72
CA PRO A 11 -11.79 -15.78 64.65
C PRO A 11 -11.02 -14.61 64.00
N ALA A 12 -10.77 -13.53 64.75
CA ALA A 12 -10.21 -12.28 64.23
C ALA A 12 -8.79 -12.43 63.64
N ASP A 13 -8.04 -13.43 64.07
CA ASP A 13 -6.69 -13.78 63.59
C ASP A 13 -6.70 -14.56 62.25
N ARG A 14 -7.88 -15.04 61.81
CA ARG A 14 -8.05 -15.76 60.53
C ARG A 14 -8.55 -14.85 59.40
N VAL A 15 -8.02 -13.63 59.33
CA VAL A 15 -8.29 -12.67 58.25
C VAL A 15 -7.01 -12.44 57.44
N PRO A 16 -7.04 -12.56 56.10
CA PRO A 16 -5.86 -12.29 55.27
C PRO A 16 -5.40 -10.83 55.42
N ASP A 17 -4.09 -10.67 55.62
CA ASP A 17 -3.38 -9.38 55.59
C ASP A 17 -3.38 -8.77 54.18
N MET A 18 -2.82 -7.57 54.06
CA MET A 18 -2.77 -6.85 52.78
C MET A 18 -1.85 -7.49 51.74
N GLU A 19 -0.78 -8.20 52.16
CA GLU A 19 0.13 -8.87 51.23
C GLU A 19 -0.57 -10.04 50.54
N LYS A 20 -1.28 -10.87 51.31
CA LYS A 20 -2.07 -12.00 50.80
C LYS A 20 -3.20 -11.53 49.88
N ARG A 21 -3.85 -10.41 50.22
CA ARG A 21 -4.89 -9.80 49.35
C ARG A 21 -4.31 -9.29 48.03
N LYS A 22 -3.17 -8.60 48.07
CA LYS A 22 -2.49 -8.11 46.85
C LYS A 22 -2.03 -9.27 45.97
N LEU A 23 -1.47 -10.33 46.56
CA LEU A 23 -1.08 -11.53 45.83
C LEU A 23 -2.28 -12.21 45.15
N MET A 24 -3.39 -12.37 45.86
CA MET A 24 -4.61 -12.96 45.27
C MET A 24 -5.21 -12.07 44.18
N ASN A 25 -5.21 -10.75 44.34
CA ASN A 25 -5.66 -9.82 43.30
C ASN A 25 -4.78 -9.90 42.04
N LEU A 26 -3.46 -10.00 42.20
CA LEU A 26 -2.53 -10.14 41.08
C LEU A 26 -2.79 -11.45 40.31
N LEU A 27 -2.97 -12.56 41.02
CA LEU A 27 -3.30 -13.85 40.40
C LEU A 27 -4.65 -13.83 39.71
N LEU A 28 -5.67 -13.19 40.30
CA LEU A 28 -6.98 -13.03 39.68
C LEU A 28 -6.90 -12.21 38.39
N LEU A 29 -6.18 -11.08 38.42
CA LEU A 29 -5.99 -10.25 37.23
C LEU A 29 -5.25 -11.00 36.12
N GLY A 30 -4.21 -11.76 36.46
CA GLY A 30 -3.49 -12.60 35.49
C GLY A 30 -4.36 -13.73 34.91
N ALA A 31 -5.16 -14.38 35.74
CA ALA A 31 -6.05 -15.46 35.30
C ALA A 31 -7.19 -14.95 34.40
N LEU A 32 -7.71 -13.75 34.65
CA LEU A 32 -8.76 -13.14 33.83
C LEU A 32 -8.21 -12.51 32.54
N SER A 33 -6.98 -11.99 32.56
CA SER A 33 -6.40 -11.35 31.38
C SER A 33 -6.14 -12.33 30.24
N LEU A 34 -5.74 -13.57 30.53
CA LEU A 34 -5.47 -14.62 29.54
C LEU A 34 -6.67 -14.95 28.62
N PRO A 35 -7.85 -15.36 29.13
CA PRO A 35 -9.00 -15.63 28.27
C PRO A 35 -9.53 -14.36 27.60
N SER A 36 -9.46 -13.21 28.29
CA SER A 36 -9.89 -11.93 27.72
C SER A 36 -9.03 -11.54 26.52
N ALA A 37 -7.71 -11.62 26.63
CA ALA A 37 -6.77 -11.37 25.53
C ALA A 37 -6.90 -12.44 24.44
N GLY A 38 -7.06 -13.71 24.82
CA GLY A 38 -7.23 -14.82 23.88
C GLY A 38 -8.46 -14.66 22.97
N MET A 39 -9.53 -14.02 23.45
CA MET A 39 -10.69 -13.68 22.63
C MET A 39 -10.53 -12.33 21.91
N LEU A 40 -9.96 -11.33 22.58
CA LEU A 40 -9.87 -9.97 22.04
C LEU A 40 -8.85 -9.83 20.92
N VAL A 41 -7.69 -10.49 21.01
CA VAL A 41 -6.63 -10.42 19.99
C VAL A 41 -7.10 -10.90 18.61
N PRO A 42 -7.70 -12.11 18.46
CA PRO A 42 -8.20 -12.52 17.15
C PRO A 42 -9.35 -11.64 16.66
N TYR A 43 -10.21 -11.14 17.57
CA TYR A 43 -11.27 -10.21 17.21
C TYR A 43 -10.74 -8.87 16.71
N ALA A 44 -9.68 -8.34 17.33
CA ALA A 44 -9.02 -7.13 16.87
C ALA A 44 -8.31 -7.35 15.52
N ASN A 45 -7.60 -8.48 15.38
CA ASN A 45 -6.90 -8.83 14.14
C ASN A 45 -7.85 -9.10 12.97
N PHE A 46 -9.10 -9.47 13.23
CA PHE A 46 -10.12 -9.61 12.19
C PHE A 46 -10.35 -8.29 11.41
N PHE A 47 -10.16 -7.14 12.05
CA PHE A 47 -10.30 -5.83 11.40
C PHE A 47 -9.03 -5.38 10.66
N VAL A 48 -7.91 -6.10 10.81
CA VAL A 48 -6.70 -5.85 10.03
C VAL A 48 -6.88 -6.54 8.68
N PRO A 49 -6.90 -5.81 7.55
CA PRO A 49 -7.06 -6.42 6.24
C PRO A 49 -5.96 -7.47 6.01
N PRO A 50 -6.29 -8.65 5.45
CA PRO A 50 -5.27 -9.61 5.06
C PRO A 50 -4.39 -8.98 3.97
N GLY A 51 -3.08 -9.15 4.08
CA GLY A 51 -2.17 -8.69 3.03
C GLY A 51 -2.48 -9.38 1.70
N SER A 52 -2.51 -8.62 0.61
CA SER A 52 -2.50 -9.19 -0.74
C SER A 52 -1.14 -9.86 -0.94
N GLY A 53 -1.10 -11.18 -1.07
CA GLY A 53 0.15 -11.93 -1.24
C GLY A 53 0.93 -11.42 -2.44
N ALA A 54 1.91 -10.54 -2.20
CA ALA A 54 2.84 -10.08 -3.22
C ALA A 54 3.88 -11.19 -3.42
N GLY A 55 3.70 -12.00 -4.45
CA GLY A 55 4.79 -12.82 -4.97
C GLY A 55 5.92 -11.86 -5.39
N GLY A 56 7.16 -12.15 -5.00
CA GLY A 56 8.30 -11.25 -5.18
C GLY A 56 8.69 -10.88 -6.62
N GLY A 57 7.84 -11.18 -7.61
CA GLY A 57 8.07 -10.99 -9.05
C GLY A 57 7.35 -9.80 -9.69
N GLY A 58 6.77 -8.89 -8.91
CA GLY A 58 6.02 -7.74 -9.46
C GLY A 58 4.55 -8.05 -9.74
N THR A 59 3.79 -7.00 -10.11
CA THR A 59 2.35 -7.07 -10.38
C THR A 59 2.09 -6.91 -11.86
N THR A 60 1.36 -7.83 -12.48
CA THR A 60 0.99 -7.73 -13.89
C THR A 60 0.10 -6.51 -14.13
N ALA A 61 0.42 -5.72 -15.15
CA ALA A 61 -0.36 -4.58 -15.56
C ALA A 61 -1.71 -5.03 -16.14
N LYS A 62 -2.79 -4.36 -15.75
CA LYS A 62 -4.14 -4.64 -16.27
C LYS A 62 -4.74 -3.44 -16.98
N ASP A 63 -5.64 -3.71 -17.93
CA ASP A 63 -6.43 -2.67 -18.59
C ASP A 63 -7.61 -2.22 -17.70
N ALA A 64 -8.38 -1.25 -18.18
CA ALA A 64 -9.55 -0.73 -17.46
C ALA A 64 -10.68 -1.77 -17.25
N LEU A 65 -10.64 -2.90 -17.97
CA LEU A 65 -11.58 -4.01 -17.85
C LEU A 65 -11.04 -5.14 -16.94
N GLY A 66 -9.80 -5.02 -16.46
CA GLY A 66 -9.13 -6.01 -15.63
C GLY A 66 -8.40 -7.12 -16.41
N ASN A 67 -8.32 -7.03 -17.75
CA ASN A 67 -7.55 -7.96 -18.56
C ASN A 67 -6.06 -7.66 -18.48
N ASP A 68 -5.23 -8.69 -18.59
CA ASP A 68 -3.77 -8.52 -18.59
C ASP A 68 -3.29 -7.80 -19.87
N VAL A 69 -2.36 -6.86 -19.71
CA VAL A 69 -1.80 -6.10 -20.83
C VAL A 69 -0.69 -6.89 -21.50
N ILE A 70 -0.89 -7.26 -22.77
CA ILE A 70 0.10 -7.95 -23.61
C ILE A 70 0.88 -6.91 -24.41
N ALA A 71 2.20 -6.88 -24.26
CA ALA A 71 3.05 -5.83 -24.84
C ALA A 71 2.95 -5.75 -26.38
N THR A 72 2.87 -6.90 -27.05
CA THR A 72 2.79 -6.95 -28.52
C THR A 72 1.45 -6.47 -29.08
N GLU A 73 0.35 -6.64 -28.34
CA GLU A 73 -0.96 -6.13 -28.71
C GLU A 73 -1.07 -4.64 -28.40
N TRP A 74 -0.49 -4.23 -27.27
CA TRP A 74 -0.45 -2.84 -26.85
C TRP A 74 0.27 -1.94 -27.87
N LEU A 75 1.44 -2.37 -28.36
CA LEU A 75 2.23 -1.64 -29.35
C LEU A 75 1.58 -1.58 -30.74
N LYS A 76 0.56 -2.40 -31.02
CA LYS A 76 -0.22 -2.29 -32.28
C LYS A 76 -1.24 -1.16 -32.23
N THR A 77 -1.77 -0.86 -31.04
CA THR A 77 -2.84 0.12 -30.83
C THR A 77 -2.32 1.48 -30.37
N HIS A 78 -1.16 1.52 -29.70
CA HIS A 78 -0.56 2.73 -29.15
C HIS A 78 0.71 3.12 -29.93
N GLY A 79 0.76 4.39 -30.38
CA GLY A 79 1.87 4.94 -31.15
C GLY A 79 3.04 5.42 -30.29
N PRO A 80 4.17 5.82 -30.92
CA PRO A 80 5.31 6.39 -30.21
C PRO A 80 4.92 7.69 -29.50
N GLY A 81 5.40 7.87 -28.26
CA GLY A 81 5.09 9.00 -27.41
C GLY A 81 3.73 8.92 -26.71
N ASP A 82 2.99 7.82 -26.88
CA ASP A 82 1.71 7.63 -26.22
C ASP A 82 1.87 7.25 -24.75
N ARG A 83 0.89 7.65 -23.96
CA ARG A 83 0.88 7.49 -22.49
C ARG A 83 -0.53 7.16 -22.06
N THR A 84 -0.72 5.91 -21.74
CA THR A 84 -2.04 5.37 -21.42
C THR A 84 -2.01 4.75 -20.04
N LEU A 85 -3.11 4.90 -19.31
CA LEU A 85 -3.27 4.37 -17.96
C LEU A 85 -3.50 2.86 -18.01
N THR A 86 -2.83 2.17 -17.10
CA THR A 86 -3.04 0.77 -16.74
C THR A 86 -3.16 0.65 -15.22
N GLU A 87 -3.74 -0.44 -14.74
CA GLU A 87 -3.65 -0.81 -13.32
C GLU A 87 -2.23 -1.24 -13.02
N GLY A 88 -1.59 -0.57 -12.06
CA GLY A 88 -0.21 -0.79 -11.66
C GLY A 88 -0.07 -1.45 -10.29
N LEU A 89 1.04 -1.13 -9.62
CA LEU A 89 1.32 -1.63 -8.26
C LEU A 89 0.21 -1.23 -7.30
N LYS A 90 -0.24 -2.18 -6.46
CA LYS A 90 -1.27 -1.97 -5.42
C LYS A 90 -2.63 -1.46 -5.95
N GLY A 91 -2.88 -1.56 -7.26
CA GLY A 91 -4.12 -1.08 -7.90
C GLY A 91 -4.10 0.41 -8.27
N ASP A 92 -2.97 1.10 -8.06
CA ASP A 92 -2.84 2.50 -8.46
C ASP A 92 -2.77 2.62 -9.99
N PRO A 93 -3.36 3.66 -10.58
CA PRO A 93 -3.24 3.91 -12.01
C PRO A 93 -1.80 4.32 -12.36
N THR A 94 -1.15 3.54 -13.22
CA THR A 94 0.20 3.79 -13.70
C THR A 94 0.19 4.02 -15.20
N TYR A 95 0.90 5.03 -15.67
CA TYR A 95 1.12 5.26 -17.09
C TYR A 95 2.13 4.28 -17.65
N LEU A 96 1.73 3.58 -18.70
CA LEU A 96 2.64 2.92 -19.62
C LEU A 96 3.08 3.91 -20.69
N VAL A 97 4.39 4.08 -20.86
CA VAL A 97 4.99 5.01 -21.83
C VAL A 97 5.51 4.23 -23.03
N VAL A 98 5.13 4.65 -24.23
CA VAL A 98 5.70 4.15 -25.49
C VAL A 98 6.75 5.13 -25.96
N GLU A 99 7.99 4.67 -26.13
CA GLU A 99 9.11 5.48 -26.59
C GLU A 99 9.07 5.68 -28.11
N ALA A 100 9.94 6.57 -28.62
CA ALA A 100 9.96 6.96 -30.03
C ALA A 100 10.32 5.80 -30.99
N ASP A 101 11.06 4.81 -30.49
CA ASP A 101 11.48 3.60 -31.19
C ASP A 101 10.38 2.52 -31.27
N LYS A 102 9.16 2.83 -30.83
CA LYS A 102 8.02 1.90 -30.69
C LYS A 102 8.30 0.76 -29.71
N GLN A 103 9.13 1.00 -28.70
CA GLN A 103 9.27 0.11 -27.56
C GLN A 103 8.59 0.70 -26.33
N LEU A 104 8.32 -0.14 -25.34
CA LEU A 104 7.87 0.33 -24.03
C LEU A 104 9.07 0.90 -23.27
N ALA A 105 8.86 2.00 -22.56
CA ALA A 105 9.85 2.50 -21.62
C ALA A 105 10.06 1.48 -20.49
N THR A 106 11.27 1.43 -19.94
CA THR A 106 11.62 0.58 -18.78
C THR A 106 11.01 1.05 -17.46
N TYR A 107 10.26 2.15 -17.48
CA TYR A 107 9.62 2.75 -16.31
C TYR A 107 8.16 3.07 -16.60
N GLY A 108 7.31 2.81 -15.60
CA GLY A 108 5.95 3.32 -15.49
C GLY A 108 5.90 4.53 -14.57
N ILE A 109 5.00 5.47 -14.86
CA ILE A 109 4.82 6.69 -14.05
C ILE A 109 3.50 6.56 -13.29
N ASN A 110 3.53 6.58 -11.95
CA ASN A 110 2.29 6.58 -11.17
C ASN A 110 1.50 7.87 -11.46
N ALA A 111 0.22 7.74 -11.80
CA ALA A 111 -0.64 8.85 -12.16
C ALA A 111 -1.24 9.58 -10.95
N VAL A 112 -1.04 9.08 -9.73
CA VAL A 112 -1.57 9.67 -8.49
C VAL A 112 -0.82 10.95 -8.15
N CYS A 113 -1.54 12.07 -8.10
CA CYS A 113 -0.98 13.36 -7.75
C CYS A 113 -0.47 13.37 -6.30
N THR A 114 0.79 13.72 -6.13
CA THR A 114 1.48 13.85 -4.82
C THR A 114 0.95 14.97 -3.92
N HIS A 115 0.01 15.78 -4.40
CA HIS A 115 -0.66 16.79 -3.57
C HIS A 115 -1.76 16.16 -2.70
N LEU A 116 -2.80 15.59 -3.32
CA LEU A 116 -4.00 15.05 -2.63
C LEU A 116 -4.58 13.80 -3.30
N GLY A 117 -3.89 13.21 -4.29
CA GLY A 117 -4.29 11.91 -4.86
C GLY A 117 -5.16 11.93 -6.12
N CYS A 118 -5.45 13.09 -6.73
CA CYS A 118 -6.13 13.12 -8.04
C CYS A 118 -5.31 12.40 -9.12
N VAL A 119 -5.97 11.70 -10.06
CA VAL A 119 -5.27 11.13 -11.23
C VAL A 119 -4.89 12.25 -12.20
N VAL A 120 -3.61 12.34 -12.55
CA VAL A 120 -3.07 13.41 -13.38
C VAL A 120 -3.10 12.99 -14.85
N PRO A 121 -3.91 13.62 -15.73
CA PRO A 121 -3.93 13.33 -17.16
C PRO A 121 -2.66 13.82 -17.86
N TRP A 122 -2.26 13.11 -18.92
CA TRP A 122 -1.23 13.56 -19.85
C TRP A 122 -1.80 14.59 -20.83
N ASN A 123 -1.18 15.77 -20.92
CA ASN A 123 -1.48 16.75 -21.95
C ASN A 123 -0.45 16.66 -23.08
N LYS A 124 -0.88 16.11 -24.22
CA LYS A 124 -0.07 15.95 -25.45
C LYS A 124 0.34 17.29 -26.09
N ALA A 125 -0.43 18.36 -25.93
CA ALA A 125 -0.13 19.65 -26.55
C ALA A 125 1.07 20.35 -25.88
N GLU A 126 1.20 20.22 -24.56
CA GLU A 126 2.28 20.86 -23.79
C GLU A 126 3.39 19.88 -23.35
N ASN A 127 3.26 18.60 -23.68
CA ASN A 127 4.17 17.53 -23.25
C ASN A 127 4.40 17.50 -21.73
N LYS A 128 3.31 17.67 -20.97
CA LYS A 128 3.32 17.71 -19.50
C LYS A 128 2.12 16.97 -18.93
N PHE A 129 2.27 16.44 -17.73
CA PHE A 129 1.14 16.01 -16.93
C PHE A 129 0.56 17.21 -16.20
N MET A 130 -0.74 17.45 -16.35
CA MET A 130 -1.40 18.61 -15.75
C MET A 130 -2.58 18.18 -14.90
N CYS A 131 -2.45 18.36 -13.60
CA CYS A 131 -3.47 17.97 -12.63
C CYS A 131 -4.66 18.94 -12.71
N PRO A 132 -5.88 18.48 -13.05
CA PRO A 132 -7.04 19.34 -13.21
C PRO A 132 -7.55 19.89 -11.86
N CYS A 133 -7.16 19.28 -10.74
CA CYS A 133 -7.66 19.65 -9.43
C CYS A 133 -7.09 21.00 -8.95
N HIS A 134 -5.76 21.16 -8.95
CA HIS A 134 -5.08 22.35 -8.42
C HIS A 134 -3.94 22.86 -9.33
N GLY A 135 -3.83 22.34 -10.55
CA GLY A 135 -2.87 22.83 -11.53
C GLY A 135 -1.41 22.43 -11.29
N SER A 136 -1.16 21.36 -10.52
CA SER A 136 0.18 20.75 -10.45
C SER A 136 0.62 20.28 -11.82
N GLN A 137 1.82 20.67 -12.23
CA GLN A 137 2.42 20.31 -13.51
C GLN A 137 3.65 19.45 -13.28
N TYR A 138 3.74 18.36 -14.03
CA TYR A 138 4.90 17.49 -14.06
C TYR A 138 5.43 17.40 -15.49
N ASN A 139 6.74 17.26 -15.65
CA ASN A 139 7.37 17.11 -16.95
C ASN A 139 7.02 15.75 -17.59
N ASN A 140 7.53 15.50 -18.78
CA ASN A 140 7.37 14.22 -19.47
C ASN A 140 7.90 13.00 -18.69
N GLN A 141 8.77 13.16 -17.69
CA GLN A 141 9.24 12.04 -16.86
C GLN A 141 8.50 11.95 -15.52
N GLY A 142 7.52 12.81 -15.26
CA GLY A 142 6.78 12.87 -13.99
C GLY A 142 7.48 13.65 -12.87
N LYS A 143 8.57 14.37 -13.18
CA LYS A 143 9.21 15.31 -12.25
C LYS A 143 8.34 16.55 -12.07
N VAL A 144 8.15 17.00 -10.83
CA VAL A 144 7.38 18.21 -10.55
C VAL A 144 8.05 19.45 -11.18
N VAL A 145 7.24 20.29 -11.83
CA VAL A 145 7.67 21.54 -12.49
C VAL A 145 7.00 22.75 -11.87
N ARG A 146 5.71 22.64 -11.53
CA ARG A 146 4.91 23.75 -10.98
C ARG A 146 3.75 23.23 -10.13
N GLY A 147 3.22 24.11 -9.29
CA GLY A 147 1.98 23.91 -8.55
C GLY A 147 2.22 23.43 -7.11
N PRO A 148 1.16 23.07 -6.40
CA PRO A 148 1.23 22.75 -4.96
C PRO A 148 1.77 21.35 -4.65
N ALA A 149 2.07 20.53 -5.67
CA ALA A 149 2.64 19.20 -5.48
C ALA A 149 4.04 19.29 -4.82
N PRO A 150 4.26 18.67 -3.64
CA PRO A 150 5.54 18.76 -2.95
C PRO A 150 6.61 17.86 -3.58
N LEU A 151 6.22 16.77 -4.23
CA LEU A 151 7.11 15.71 -4.71
C LEU A 151 6.78 15.30 -6.16
N SER A 152 7.73 14.70 -6.84
CA SER A 152 7.56 14.12 -8.19
C SER A 152 6.73 12.84 -8.16
N LEU A 153 6.08 12.49 -9.27
CA LEU A 153 5.31 11.26 -9.40
C LEU A 153 6.18 10.02 -9.18
N ALA A 154 5.68 9.02 -8.45
CA ALA A 154 6.40 7.78 -8.19
C ALA A 154 6.66 6.99 -9.48
N LEU A 155 7.71 6.17 -9.46
CA LEU A 155 8.08 5.30 -10.58
C LEU A 155 7.93 3.83 -10.20
N ALA A 156 7.70 3.01 -11.21
CA ALA A 156 7.82 1.56 -11.15
C ALA A 156 8.66 1.10 -12.34
N HIS A 157 9.43 0.03 -12.20
CA HIS A 157 10.03 -0.64 -13.36
C HIS A 157 8.91 -1.28 -14.18
N ALA A 158 9.00 -1.17 -15.50
CA ALA A 158 8.11 -1.83 -16.43
C ALA A 158 8.93 -2.89 -17.19
N ASP A 159 8.68 -4.15 -16.85
CA ASP A 159 9.32 -5.31 -17.47
C ASP A 159 8.30 -6.10 -18.29
N ILE A 160 8.80 -6.94 -19.19
CA ILE A 160 7.97 -7.85 -19.98
C ILE A 160 8.30 -9.28 -19.56
N ASP A 161 7.33 -9.95 -18.95
CA ASP A 161 7.45 -11.35 -18.52
C ASP A 161 6.35 -12.19 -19.21
N ASP A 162 6.74 -13.28 -19.86
CA ASP A 162 5.87 -14.11 -20.71
C ASP A 162 4.99 -13.29 -21.70
N GLY A 163 5.54 -12.17 -22.20
CA GLY A 163 4.85 -11.26 -23.14
C GLY A 163 3.83 -10.31 -22.49
N LYS A 164 3.59 -10.43 -21.18
CA LYS A 164 2.76 -9.53 -20.39
C LYS A 164 3.63 -8.43 -19.79
N VAL A 165 3.06 -7.25 -19.60
CA VAL A 165 3.74 -6.18 -18.88
C VAL A 165 3.61 -6.42 -17.37
N VAL A 166 4.73 -6.34 -16.66
CA VAL A 166 4.80 -6.49 -15.20
C VAL A 166 5.45 -5.25 -14.61
N PHE A 167 4.84 -4.72 -13.56
CA PHE A 167 5.41 -3.63 -12.78
C PHE A 167 6.15 -4.15 -11.56
N VAL A 168 7.39 -3.70 -11.38
CA VAL A 168 8.22 -4.00 -10.21
C VAL A 168 8.49 -2.69 -9.45
N PRO A 169 8.45 -2.68 -8.10
CA PRO A 169 8.75 -1.48 -7.33
C PRO A 169 10.12 -0.90 -7.68
N TRP A 170 10.18 0.41 -7.93
CA TRP A 170 11.44 1.11 -8.15
C TRP A 170 12.07 1.44 -6.80
N THR A 171 13.20 0.81 -6.48
CA THR A 171 13.95 1.01 -5.22
C THR A 171 15.33 1.61 -5.42
N GLU A 172 15.80 1.71 -6.66
CA GLU A 172 17.06 2.37 -6.99
C GLU A 172 16.90 3.89 -7.07
N THR A 173 18.01 4.59 -7.28
CA THR A 173 18.06 6.06 -7.35
C THR A 173 17.12 6.60 -8.43
N ASP A 174 16.39 7.68 -8.14
CA ASP A 174 15.53 8.34 -9.12
C ASP A 174 16.40 9.06 -10.17
N PHE A 175 16.41 8.56 -11.39
CA PHE A 175 17.21 9.13 -12.49
C PHE A 175 16.84 10.58 -12.86
N ARG A 176 15.69 11.09 -12.41
CA ARG A 176 15.18 12.44 -12.75
C ARG A 176 15.68 13.51 -11.77
N THR A 177 15.99 13.12 -10.54
CA THR A 177 16.46 14.01 -9.45
C THR A 177 17.90 13.68 -9.04
N GLY A 178 18.34 12.44 -9.20
CA GLY A 178 19.61 11.94 -8.68
C GLY A 178 19.58 11.67 -7.17
N GLU A 179 18.38 11.60 -6.59
CA GLU A 179 18.14 11.39 -5.15
C GLU A 179 17.49 10.03 -4.92
N ASP A 180 17.45 9.59 -3.66
CA ASP A 180 16.77 8.37 -3.27
C ASP A 180 15.24 8.49 -3.48
N PRO A 181 14.56 7.40 -3.88
CA PRO A 181 13.13 7.41 -4.13
C PRO A 181 12.34 7.66 -2.84
N TRP A 182 11.45 8.65 -2.83
CA TRP A 182 10.67 9.02 -1.64
C TRP A 182 9.50 8.06 -1.33
N TRP A 183 9.14 7.20 -2.29
CA TRP A 183 7.97 6.31 -2.25
C TRP A 183 8.28 4.88 -1.79
N SER A 184 9.57 4.56 -1.57
CA SER A 184 10.03 3.24 -1.14
C SER A 184 9.70 2.95 0.32
#